data_AF-A0A7C5QDQ1-F1
#
_entry.id   AF-A0A7C5QDQ1-F1
#
_cell.length_a   1.000
_cell.length_b   1.000
_cell.length_c   1.000
_cell.angle_alpha   90.00
_cell.angle_beta   90.00
_cell.angle_gamma   90.00
#
_symmetry.space_group_name_H-M   'P 1'
#
loop_
_entity.id
_entity.type
_entity.pdbx_description
1 polymer ?
#
loop_
_entity_poly.entity_id
_entity_poly.type
_entity_poly.pdbx_seq_one_letter_code
_entity_poly.pdbx_strand_id
1 'polypeptide(L)' 'NTAPSKRLEKLLPGYKKVVHGNLIIKQGGISHLIKRCPRFAQWIEKLENKLKQ' A
#
# COMPACT_ATOMS: atom_id res chain seq x y z
N ASN A 1 9.77 17.33 0.51
CA ASN A 1 10.73 16.49 -0.24
C ASN A 1 10.99 15.10 0.37
N THR A 2 10.54 14.80 1.59
CA THR A 2 10.78 13.49 2.26
C THR A 2 9.66 12.46 2.09
N ALA A 3 8.53 12.85 1.50
CA ALA A 3 7.41 11.94 1.28
C ALA A 3 7.78 10.79 0.31
N PRO A 4 7.32 9.55 0.55
CA PRO A 4 7.62 8.41 -0.33
C PRO A 4 7.23 8.64 -1.80
N SER A 5 6.11 9.32 -2.04
CA SER A 5 5.65 9.65 -3.40
C SER A 5 6.60 10.59 -4.13
N LYS A 6 7.14 11.61 -3.44
CA LYS A 6 8.14 12.54 -4.01
C LYS A 6 9.48 11.86 -4.27
N ARG A 7 9.85 10.87 -3.45
CA ARG A 7 11.01 10.03 -3.73
C ARG A 7 10.83 9.18 -4.98
N LEU A 8 9.64 8.60 -5.19
CA LEU A 8 9.34 7.82 -6.39
C LEU A 8 9.30 8.69 -7.66
N GLU A 9 8.73 9.89 -7.59
CA GLU A 9 8.76 10.86 -8.70
C GLU A 9 10.19 11.18 -9.15
N LYS A 10 11.14 11.29 -8.21
CA LYS A 10 12.56 11.55 -8.52
C LYS A 10 13.28 10.33 -9.11
N LEU A 11 12.97 9.12 -8.62
CA LEU A 11 13.69 7.89 -8.99
C LEU A 11 13.15 7.22 -10.25
N LEU A 12 11.88 7.44 -10.58
CA LEU A 12 11.19 6.76 -11.67
C LEU A 12 10.60 7.80 -12.64
N PRO A 13 11.29 8.09 -13.77
CA PRO A 13 10.76 8.97 -14.80
C PRO A 13 9.38 8.49 -15.27
N GLY A 14 8.42 9.42 -15.34
CA GLY A 14 7.04 9.09 -15.73
C GLY A 14 6.18 8.50 -14.62
N TYR A 15 6.66 8.40 -13.37
CA TYR A 15 5.84 7.93 -12.25
C TYR A 15 4.62 8.83 -12.02
N LYS A 16 3.43 8.25 -12.16
CA LYS A 16 2.14 8.88 -11.86
C LYS A 16 1.53 8.22 -10.63
N LYS A 17 1.58 8.91 -9.48
CA LYS A 17 1.15 8.39 -8.17
C LYS A 17 -0.22 7.70 -8.19
N VAL A 18 -1.22 8.35 -8.78
CA VAL A 18 -2.61 7.84 -8.81
C VAL A 18 -2.71 6.59 -9.69
N VAL A 19 -2.20 6.69 -10.93
CA VAL A 19 -2.29 5.60 -11.92
C VAL A 19 -1.50 4.38 -11.45
N HIS A 20 -0.22 4.56 -11.12
CA HIS A 20 0.63 3.44 -10.74
C HIS A 20 0.25 2.87 -9.38
N GLY A 21 -0.21 3.69 -8.43
CA GLY A 21 -0.75 3.21 -7.17
C GLY A 21 -1.91 2.25 -7.38
N ASN A 22 -2.90 2.64 -8.19
CA ASN A 22 -4.05 1.77 -8.48
C ASN A 22 -3.65 0.48 -9.19
N LEU A 23 -2.71 0.54 -10.15
CA LEU A 23 -2.24 -0.65 -10.86
C LEU A 23 -1.52 -1.65 -9.94
N ILE A 24 -0.64 -1.17 -9.06
CA ILE A 24 0.08 -2.02 -8.10
C ILE A 24 -0.90 -2.75 -7.17
N ILE A 25 -1.91 -2.03 -6.65
CA ILE A 25 -2.92 -2.63 -5.77
C ILE A 25 -3.78 -3.63 -6.53
N LYS A 26 -4.20 -3.28 -7.76
CA LYS A 26 -4.98 -4.18 -8.62
C LYS A 26 -4.22 -5.47 -8.96
N GLN A 27 -2.91 -5.37 -9.17
CA GLN A 27 -2.07 -6.52 -9.53
C GLN A 27 -1.68 -7.37 -8.32
N GLY A 28 -1.33 -6.76 -7.18
CA GLY A 28 -0.89 -7.47 -5.99
C GLY A 28 -2.04 -8.00 -5.13
N GLY A 29 -3.16 -7.28 -5.08
CA GLY A 29 -4.30 -7.61 -4.22
C GLY A 29 -3.99 -7.43 -2.73
N ILE A 30 -5.05 -7.52 -1.92
CA ILE A 30 -4.98 -7.27 -0.47
C ILE A 30 -4.12 -8.33 0.27
N SER A 31 -4.21 -9.60 -0.12
CA SER A 31 -3.47 -10.69 0.53
C SER A 31 -1.96 -10.52 0.40
N HIS A 32 -1.48 -10.06 -0.77
CA HIS A 32 -0.06 -9.75 -0.97
C HIS A 32 0.41 -8.60 -0.08
N LEU A 33 -0.41 -7.54 0.04
CA LEU A 33 -0.09 -6.39 0.90
C LEU A 33 0.00 -6.79 2.36
N ILE A 34 -0.94 -7.61 2.85
CA ILE A 34 -0.93 -8.13 4.22
C ILE A 34 0.35 -8.95 4.46
N LYS A 35 0.70 -9.86 3.55
CA LYS A 35 1.92 -10.69 3.68
C LYS A 35 3.20 -9.84 3.70
N ARG A 36 3.28 -8.77 2.91
CA ARG A 36 4.51 -7.98 2.73
C ARG A 36 4.65 -6.83 3.73
N CYS A 37 3.55 -6.34 4.30
CA CYS A 37 3.52 -5.15 5.14
C CYS A 37 3.03 -5.48 6.56
N PRO A 38 3.93 -5.83 7.51
CA PRO A 38 3.54 -6.27 8.86
C PRO A 38 2.66 -5.25 9.61
N ARG A 39 2.97 -3.95 9.47
CA ARG A 39 2.17 -2.88 10.10
C ARG A 39 0.76 -2.80 9.53
N PHE A 40 0.60 -3.07 8.24
CA PHE A 40 -0.72 -3.07 7.60
C PHE A 40 -1.51 -4.32 8.02
N ALA A 41 -0.87 -5.49 8.06
CA ALA A 41 -1.47 -6.72 8.57
C ALA A 41 -2.00 -6.55 10.00
N GLN A 42 -1.19 -6.00 10.90
CA GLN A 42 -1.60 -5.71 12.29
C GLN A 42 -2.79 -4.74 12.36
N TRP A 43 -2.87 -3.77 11.46
CA TRP A 43 -4.01 -2.85 11.40
C TRP A 43 -5.28 -3.56 10.93
N ILE A 44 -5.19 -4.41 9.89
CA ILE A 44 -6.30 -5.24 9.41
C ILE A 44 -6.80 -6.18 10.52
N GLU A 45 -5.91 -6.86 11.21
CA GLU A 45 -6.27 -7.75 12.32
C GLU A 45 -7.05 -7.01 13.42
N LYS A 46 -6.62 -5.80 13.78
CA LYS A 46 -7.35 -4.96 14.75
C LYS A 46 -8.76 -4.61 14.27
N LEU A 47 -8.95 -4.34 12.98
CA LEU A 47 -10.26 -4.07 12.41
C LEU A 47 -11.14 -5.32 12.41
N GLU A 48 -10.61 -6.46 11.99
CA GLU A 48 -11.33 -7.74 11.98
C GLU A 48 -11.78 -8.14 13.38
N ASN A 49 -10.91 -8.00 14.38
CA ASN A 49 -11.26 -8.29 15.78
C ASN A 49 -12.35 -7.36 16.31
N LYS A 50 -12.41 -6.10 15.86
CA LYS A 50 -13.48 -5.16 16.23
C LYS A 50 -14.81 -5.48 15.57
N LEU A 51 -14.81 -6.13 14.40
CA LEU A 51 -16.04 -6.52 13.69
C LEU A 51 -16.64 -7.84 14.21
N LYS A 52 -15.84 -8.66 14.89
CA LYS A 52 -16.25 -9.94 15.49
C LYS A 52 -16.77 -9.81 16.92
N GLN A 53 -16.67 -8.62 17.51
CA GLN A 53 -17.25 -8.25 18.81
C GLN A 53 -18.68 -7.79 18.64
#